data_AF-A0AAD9B3K2-F1
#
_entry.id   AF-A0AAD9B3K2-F1
#
_cell.length_a   1.000
_cell.length_b   1.000
_cell.length_c   1.000
_cell.angle_alpha   90.00
_cell.angle_beta   90.00
_cell.angle_gamma   90.00
#
_symmetry.space_group_name_H-M   'P 1'
#
loop_
_entity.id
_entity.type
_entity.pdbx_description
1 polymer ?
#
loop_
_entity_poly.entity_id
_entity_poly.type
_entity_poly.pdbx_seq_one_letter_code
_entity_poly.pdbx_strand_id
1 'polypeptide(L)'
;MLSVAEQFLEQQMHPTVVISAYRQALDDILEALKEISTPVDTSDRSMMLKIVHSAINTKALSRWSEMACGIALDAVRTVELEDNGRKEIDIKKYAKVEKVPGGFIEDSCVLRGIMVNKDVTHPRMRRLIKEPRIILLDCSLEYKKGESQTDIEISKEEDFARILQMEEEYIQHIYLAQHYLMKANITAIRRVRKTDNNRIARACGARIVNRTDELREEDIGTGAGLFEVKKIGDEYFTFVTECKDPKACTILLRGASKEILAEVERNLQDAMQVCRNVLLEPALLPGGGAVEMAVSKRLMERSRSLTGVDQWPYRAVAHALEVIPRTLIQNCGASTIRVLTSLRAKHTQPDSVNWGVDGETGCLSDMMELGIWEPLAVKAQVYKTAVEKKDKDGQTGGQGAE
;
A
#
# COMPACT_ATOMS: atom_id res chain seq x y z
N MET A 1 -11.98 18.75 -18.22
CA MET A 1 -10.93 19.80 -18.17
C MET A 1 -10.27 20.01 -19.53
N LEU A 2 -9.65 19.00 -20.18
CA LEU A 2 -9.07 19.20 -21.54
C LEU A 2 -10.12 19.57 -22.59
N SER A 3 -11.23 18.84 -22.64
CA SER A 3 -12.36 19.18 -23.53
C SER A 3 -12.94 20.58 -23.27
N VAL A 4 -12.80 21.12 -22.05
CA VAL A 4 -13.25 22.50 -21.75
C VAL A 4 -12.15 23.52 -22.11
N ALA A 5 -10.88 23.11 -22.09
CA ALA A 5 -9.76 23.94 -22.49
C ALA A 5 -9.71 24.16 -24.02
N GLU A 6 -10.16 23.18 -24.80
CA GLU A 6 -10.20 23.22 -26.27
C GLU A 6 -10.93 24.46 -26.80
N GLN A 7 -12.06 24.81 -26.20
CA GLN A 7 -12.84 26.01 -26.56
C GLN A 7 -12.03 27.31 -26.46
N PHE A 8 -11.06 27.37 -25.55
CA PHE A 8 -10.20 28.54 -25.37
C PHE A 8 -9.07 28.61 -26.40
N LEU A 9 -8.59 27.45 -26.83
CA LEU A 9 -7.60 27.35 -27.91
C LEU A 9 -8.24 27.73 -29.25
N GLU A 10 -9.49 27.32 -29.49
CA GLU A 10 -10.28 27.77 -30.65
C GLU A 10 -10.49 29.30 -30.64
N GLN A 11 -10.61 29.91 -29.46
CA GLN A 11 -10.68 31.36 -29.28
C GLN A 11 -9.30 32.06 -29.37
N GLN A 12 -8.26 31.35 -29.81
CA GLN A 12 -6.89 31.86 -29.97
C GLN A 12 -6.22 32.36 -28.67
N MET A 13 -6.63 31.84 -27.50
CA MET A 13 -5.91 32.12 -26.26
C MET A 13 -4.61 31.32 -26.19
N HIS A 14 -3.51 31.99 -25.81
CA HIS A 14 -2.21 31.35 -25.73
C HIS A 14 -2.21 30.25 -24.63
N PRO A 15 -1.69 29.04 -24.89
CA PRO A 15 -1.72 27.92 -23.94
C PRO A 15 -1.14 28.24 -22.56
N THR A 16 -0.10 29.07 -22.49
CA THR A 16 0.50 29.52 -21.22
C THR A 16 -0.49 30.18 -20.28
N VAL A 17 -1.46 30.93 -20.81
CA VAL A 17 -2.51 31.61 -20.02
C VAL A 17 -3.49 30.59 -19.44
N VAL A 18 -3.81 29.54 -20.20
CA VAL A 18 -4.66 28.44 -19.71
C VAL A 18 -3.94 27.66 -18.60
N ILE A 19 -2.64 27.40 -18.77
CA ILE A 19 -1.82 26.70 -17.78
C ILE A 19 -1.69 27.52 -16.50
N SER A 20 -1.41 28.83 -16.58
CA SER A 20 -1.32 29.70 -15.40
C SER A 20 -2.63 29.71 -14.62
N ALA A 21 -3.76 29.85 -15.30
CA ALA A 21 -5.08 29.82 -14.68
C ALA A 21 -5.39 28.48 -14.01
N TYR A 22 -4.98 27.36 -14.61
CA TYR A 22 -5.19 26.02 -14.05
C TYR A 22 -4.32 25.76 -12.81
N ARG A 23 -3.10 26.29 -12.78
CA ARG A 23 -2.24 26.25 -11.58
C ARG A 23 -2.83 27.07 -10.45
N GLN A 24 -3.30 28.29 -10.74
CA GLN A 24 -3.98 29.11 -9.75
C GLN A 24 -5.24 28.42 -9.21
N ALA A 25 -6.04 27.80 -10.08
CA ALA A 25 -7.20 27.02 -9.66
C ALA A 25 -6.80 25.83 -8.77
N LEU A 26 -5.68 25.15 -9.05
CA LEU A 26 -5.21 24.04 -8.23
C LEU A 26 -4.87 24.49 -6.80
N ASP A 27 -4.16 25.61 -6.64
CA ASP A 27 -3.82 26.13 -5.32
C ASP A 27 -5.08 26.43 -4.51
N ASP A 28 -6.07 27.07 -5.15
CA ASP A 28 -7.35 27.41 -4.54
C ASP A 28 -8.18 26.16 -4.19
N ILE A 29 -8.11 25.11 -5.02
CA ILE A 29 -8.72 23.80 -4.72
C ILE A 29 -8.09 23.21 -3.46
N LEU A 30 -6.76 23.21 -3.35
CA LEU A 30 -6.07 22.64 -2.21
C LEU A 30 -6.34 23.40 -0.90
N GLU A 31 -6.51 24.73 -0.97
CA GLU A 31 -6.99 25.54 0.15
C GLU A 31 -8.42 25.18 0.55
N ALA A 32 -9.34 25.15 -0.42
CA ALA A 32 -10.74 24.81 -0.17
C ALA A 32 -10.92 23.42 0.44
N LEU A 33 -10.14 22.44 0.00
CA LEU A 33 -10.20 21.08 0.56
C LEU A 33 -9.81 21.04 2.04
N LYS A 34 -8.83 21.85 2.47
CA LYS A 34 -8.44 21.93 3.89
C LYS A 34 -9.54 22.56 4.73
N GLU A 35 -10.20 23.60 4.22
CA GLU A 35 -11.33 24.27 4.90
C GLU A 35 -12.54 23.34 5.05
N ILE A 36 -12.83 22.53 4.04
CA ILE A 36 -13.97 21.59 4.03
C ILE A 36 -13.68 20.34 4.87
N SER A 37 -12.39 20.02 5.07
CA SER A 37 -12.01 18.78 5.75
C SER A 37 -12.41 18.75 7.21
N THR A 38 -12.86 17.58 7.65
CA THR A 38 -13.17 17.29 9.04
C THR A 38 -12.00 16.54 9.67
N PRO A 39 -11.46 17.01 10.81
CA PRO A 39 -10.37 16.30 11.50
C PRO A 39 -10.90 15.01 12.13
N VAL A 40 -10.05 13.97 12.14
CA VAL A 40 -10.38 12.65 12.66
C VAL A 40 -9.44 12.27 13.79
N ASP A 41 -9.99 11.69 14.86
CA ASP A 41 -9.15 11.06 15.87
C ASP A 41 -8.68 9.68 15.38
N THR A 42 -7.37 9.54 15.23
CA THR A 42 -6.72 8.28 14.80
C THR A 42 -6.66 7.22 15.90
N SER A 43 -6.91 7.62 17.14
CA SER A 43 -6.92 6.74 18.31
C SER A 43 -8.16 5.85 18.31
N ASP A 44 -9.32 6.41 17.89
CA ASP A 44 -10.59 5.70 17.87
C ASP A 44 -10.63 4.63 16.76
N ARG A 45 -10.59 3.37 17.20
CA ARG A 45 -10.67 2.21 16.32
C ARG A 45 -12.01 2.15 15.59
N SER A 46 -13.11 2.54 16.23
CA SER A 46 -14.46 2.38 15.67
C SER A 46 -14.68 3.33 14.49
N MET A 47 -14.21 4.58 14.62
CA MET A 47 -14.24 5.56 13.54
C MET A 47 -13.37 5.12 12.36
N MET A 48 -12.15 4.64 12.62
CA MET A 48 -11.27 4.09 11.59
C MET A 48 -11.91 2.93 10.81
N LEU A 49 -12.58 2.01 11.50
CA LEU A 49 -13.29 0.91 10.84
C LEU A 49 -14.40 1.40 9.92
N LYS A 50 -15.18 2.41 10.33
CA LYS A 50 -16.23 3.01 9.47
C LYS A 50 -15.66 3.62 8.19
N ILE A 51 -14.53 4.33 8.31
CA ILE A 51 -13.87 4.99 7.17
C ILE A 51 -13.36 3.95 6.16
N VAL A 52 -12.70 2.91 6.66
CA VAL A 52 -12.16 1.84 5.81
C VAL A 52 -13.30 1.03 5.19
N HIS A 53 -14.38 0.80 5.95
CA HIS A 53 -15.57 0.13 5.45
C HIS A 53 -16.18 0.88 4.26
N SER A 54 -16.27 2.22 4.32
CA SER A 54 -16.73 3.06 3.20
C SER A 54 -15.94 2.79 1.91
N ALA A 55 -14.62 2.56 2.00
CA ALA A 55 -13.79 2.29 0.84
C ALA A 55 -13.96 0.87 0.28
N ILE A 56 -14.20 -0.12 1.14
CA ILE A 56 -14.35 -1.54 0.73
C ILE A 56 -15.77 -1.85 0.23
N ASN A 57 -16.79 -1.17 0.76
CA ASN A 57 -18.20 -1.52 0.53
C ASN A 57 -18.63 -1.45 -0.94
N THR A 58 -17.89 -0.73 -1.78
CA THR A 58 -18.14 -0.62 -3.23
C THR A 58 -17.80 -1.88 -4.03
N LYS A 59 -17.28 -2.94 -3.39
CA LYS A 59 -16.76 -4.14 -4.05
C LYS A 59 -17.58 -5.39 -3.75
N ALA A 60 -17.46 -6.39 -4.61
CA ALA A 60 -18.24 -7.64 -4.58
C ALA A 60 -18.12 -8.50 -3.29
N LEU A 61 -17.27 -8.09 -2.34
CA LEU A 61 -16.91 -8.83 -1.13
C LEU A 61 -17.40 -8.15 0.17
N SER A 62 -18.63 -7.63 0.15
CA SER A 62 -19.26 -6.97 1.30
C SER A 62 -19.32 -7.84 2.56
N ARG A 63 -19.44 -9.17 2.43
CA ARG A 63 -19.54 -10.11 3.57
C ARG A 63 -18.28 -10.22 4.43
N TRP A 64 -17.10 -9.91 3.91
CA TRP A 64 -15.83 -10.01 4.64
C TRP A 64 -15.17 -8.64 4.89
N SER A 65 -15.89 -7.57 4.55
CA SER A 65 -15.41 -6.20 4.67
C SER A 65 -15.00 -5.89 6.12
N GLU A 66 -15.81 -6.26 7.11
CA GLU A 66 -15.54 -5.98 8.53
C GLU A 66 -14.22 -6.62 9.00
N MET A 67 -14.02 -7.89 8.69
CA MET A 67 -12.79 -8.60 9.04
C MET A 67 -11.58 -8.00 8.31
N ALA A 68 -11.71 -7.72 7.01
CA ALA A 68 -10.65 -7.10 6.22
C ALA A 68 -10.28 -5.71 6.76
N CYS A 69 -11.26 -4.92 7.22
CA CYS A 69 -11.02 -3.63 7.86
C CYS A 69 -10.20 -3.78 9.16
N GLY A 70 -10.55 -4.77 10.00
CA GLY A 70 -9.80 -5.07 11.22
C GLY A 70 -8.35 -5.46 10.93
N ILE A 71 -8.16 -6.41 10.01
CA ILE A 71 -6.83 -6.88 9.57
C ILE A 71 -6.01 -5.73 8.99
N ALA A 72 -6.59 -4.90 8.11
CA ALA A 72 -5.90 -3.77 7.51
C ALA A 72 -5.46 -2.76 8.56
N LEU A 73 -6.33 -2.42 9.52
CA LEU A 73 -6.00 -1.46 10.57
C LEU A 73 -4.89 -1.99 11.50
N ASP A 74 -4.95 -3.27 11.88
CA ASP A 74 -3.95 -3.90 12.72
C ASP A 74 -2.59 -4.01 12.01
N ALA A 75 -2.58 -4.34 10.72
CA ALA A 75 -1.37 -4.39 9.91
C ALA A 75 -0.72 -3.01 9.76
N VAL A 76 -1.50 -1.97 9.46
CA VAL A 76 -0.96 -0.62 9.26
C VAL A 76 -0.44 -0.02 10.57
N ARG A 77 -1.15 -0.21 11.70
CA ARG A 77 -0.66 0.21 13.02
C ARG A 77 0.61 -0.53 13.44
N THR A 78 0.77 -1.78 13.00
CA THR A 78 1.99 -2.56 13.28
C THR A 78 3.20 -2.03 12.49
N VAL A 79 2.98 -1.59 11.25
CA VAL A 79 4.05 -1.10 10.34
C VAL A 79 4.37 0.38 10.55
N GLU A 80 3.61 1.08 11.38
CA GLU A 80 3.82 2.49 11.68
C GLU A 80 5.19 2.74 12.33
N LEU A 81 5.94 3.68 11.76
CA LEU A 81 7.20 4.16 12.30
C LEU A 81 7.09 5.64 12.64
N GLU A 82 7.49 6.00 13.85
CA GLU A 82 7.68 7.38 14.25
C GLU A 82 9.18 7.67 14.30
N ASP A 83 9.71 8.29 13.24
CA ASP A 83 11.09 8.77 13.20
C ASP A 83 11.07 10.31 13.28
N ASN A 84 11.65 10.87 14.35
CA ASN A 84 11.81 12.31 14.56
C ASN A 84 10.51 13.13 14.40
N GLY A 85 9.38 12.60 14.88
CA GLY A 85 8.06 13.25 14.81
C GLY A 85 7.39 13.17 13.43
N ARG A 86 7.98 12.48 12.46
CA ARG A 86 7.33 12.13 11.19
C ARG A 86 6.88 10.68 11.22
N LYS A 87 5.61 10.46 10.94
CA LYS A 87 5.03 9.13 10.74
C LYS A 87 5.39 8.66 9.34
N GLU A 88 6.12 7.55 9.23
CA GLU A 88 6.38 6.86 7.97
C GLU A 88 5.69 5.50 7.99
N ILE A 89 4.87 5.25 6.97
CA ILE A 89 4.12 4.01 6.83
C ILE A 89 4.41 3.42 5.45
N ASP A 90 5.17 2.33 5.44
CA ASP A 90 5.68 1.69 4.21
C ASP A 90 5.07 0.28 4.05
N ILE A 91 3.78 0.23 3.65
CA ILE A 91 3.00 -1.02 3.53
C ILE A 91 3.67 -2.01 2.57
N LYS A 92 4.08 -1.56 1.37
CA LYS A 92 4.57 -2.44 0.30
C LYS A 92 5.81 -3.25 0.70
N LYS A 93 6.67 -2.68 1.55
CA LYS A 93 7.91 -3.34 1.98
C LYS A 93 7.68 -4.19 3.23
N TYR A 94 6.97 -3.66 4.23
CA TYR A 94 6.96 -4.25 5.57
C TYR A 94 5.68 -5.00 5.95
N ALA A 95 4.57 -4.77 5.25
CA ALA A 95 3.39 -5.63 5.34
C ALA A 95 3.44 -6.67 4.22
N LYS A 96 3.83 -7.90 4.57
CA LYS A 96 3.81 -9.03 3.63
C LYS A 96 2.44 -9.68 3.66
N VAL A 97 1.83 -9.94 2.51
CA VAL A 97 0.62 -10.76 2.42
C VAL A 97 1.04 -12.16 1.96
N GLU A 98 0.79 -13.17 2.78
CA GLU A 98 1.05 -14.58 2.45
C GLU A 98 -0.28 -15.29 2.24
N LYS A 99 -0.48 -15.80 1.02
CA LYS A 99 -1.71 -16.50 0.61
C LYS A 99 -1.50 -18.00 0.76
N VAL A 100 -2.22 -18.63 1.67
CA VAL A 100 -2.19 -20.08 1.86
C VAL A 100 -3.54 -20.66 1.41
N PRO A 101 -3.57 -21.47 0.34
CA PRO A 101 -4.82 -22.08 -0.11
C PRO A 101 -5.35 -23.07 0.92
N GLY A 102 -6.67 -23.14 1.05
CA GLY A 102 -7.36 -23.98 2.02
C GLY A 102 -7.73 -23.24 3.31
N GLY A 103 -8.51 -23.92 4.14
CA GLY A 103 -9.11 -23.33 5.34
C GLY A 103 -10.28 -22.39 5.03
N PHE A 104 -10.76 -21.71 6.08
CA PHE A 104 -11.80 -20.69 5.96
C PHE A 104 -11.16 -19.30 5.97
N ILE A 105 -11.87 -18.32 5.44
CA ILE A 105 -11.41 -16.93 5.45
C ILE A 105 -11.31 -16.40 6.88
N GLU A 106 -12.14 -16.90 7.79
CA GLU A 106 -12.16 -16.54 9.21
C GLU A 106 -10.85 -16.84 9.94
N ASP A 107 -10.07 -17.77 9.43
CA ASP A 107 -8.75 -18.12 9.97
C ASP A 107 -7.65 -17.14 9.54
N SER A 108 -7.98 -16.16 8.69
CA SER A 108 -7.04 -15.13 8.25
C SER A 108 -6.74 -14.18 9.40
N CYS A 109 -5.45 -13.95 9.67
CA CYS A 109 -5.02 -13.12 10.79
C CYS A 109 -3.77 -12.31 10.46
N VAL A 110 -3.59 -11.22 11.21
CA VAL A 110 -2.35 -10.44 11.18
C VAL A 110 -1.38 -11.06 12.19
N LEU A 111 -0.24 -11.53 11.71
CA LEU A 111 0.83 -12.01 12.56
C LEU A 111 1.74 -10.83 12.92
N ARG A 112 1.88 -10.56 14.22
CA ARG A 112 2.88 -9.64 14.77
C ARG A 112 4.28 -10.25 14.68
N GLY A 113 4.79 -10.32 13.45
CA GLY A 113 6.00 -11.06 13.12
C GLY A 113 6.00 -11.46 11.65
N ILE A 114 6.88 -12.38 11.29
CA ILE A 114 7.12 -12.77 9.90
C ILE A 114 6.92 -14.25 9.69
N MET A 115 6.25 -14.56 8.58
CA MET A 115 6.04 -15.92 8.12
C MET A 115 6.86 -16.19 6.85
N VAL A 116 7.58 -17.30 6.87
CA VAL A 116 8.45 -17.74 5.77
C VAL A 116 8.01 -19.13 5.33
N ASN A 117 7.81 -19.30 4.02
CA ASN A 117 7.49 -20.60 3.41
C ASN A 117 8.76 -21.44 3.21
N LYS A 118 9.35 -21.85 4.33
CA LYS A 118 10.50 -22.76 4.43
C LYS A 118 10.41 -23.58 5.71
N ASP A 119 10.82 -24.85 5.62
CA ASP A 119 11.06 -25.72 6.77
C ASP A 119 12.50 -25.55 7.28
N VAL A 120 12.77 -26.11 8.46
CA VAL A 120 14.10 -26.34 8.97
C VAL A 120 14.87 -27.30 8.05
N THR A 121 16.18 -27.13 7.97
CA THR A 121 17.02 -27.94 7.06
C THR A 121 17.13 -29.40 7.47
N HIS A 122 17.13 -29.68 8.77
CA HIS A 122 17.32 -31.02 9.31
C HIS A 122 16.18 -31.39 10.29
N PRO A 123 15.55 -32.58 10.18
CA PRO A 123 14.38 -32.94 11.00
C PRO A 123 14.62 -32.97 12.51
N ARG A 124 15.86 -33.23 12.94
CA ARG A 124 16.25 -33.25 14.37
C ARG A 124 16.56 -31.86 14.94
N MET A 125 16.55 -30.80 14.12
CA MET A 125 16.64 -29.42 14.63
C MET A 125 15.36 -29.05 15.39
N ARG A 126 15.48 -28.15 16.35
CA ARG A 126 14.35 -27.72 17.18
C ARG A 126 13.36 -26.91 16.34
N ARG A 127 12.10 -27.34 16.32
CA ARG A 127 11.01 -26.65 15.63
C ARG A 127 10.31 -25.58 16.48
N LEU A 128 10.57 -25.56 17.79
CA LEU A 128 10.00 -24.59 18.73
C LEU A 128 11.11 -24.04 19.61
N ILE A 129 11.31 -22.72 19.60
CA ILE A 129 12.28 -22.01 20.45
C ILE A 129 11.59 -20.77 21.02
N LYS A 130 11.57 -20.67 22.36
CA LYS A 130 11.16 -19.45 23.07
C LYS A 130 12.34 -18.49 23.13
N GLU A 131 12.08 -17.20 22.92
CA GLU A 131 13.07 -16.11 22.88
C GLU A 131 14.27 -16.44 21.98
N PRO A 132 14.05 -16.72 20.69
CA PRO A 132 15.12 -17.06 19.76
C PRO A 132 16.10 -15.89 19.56
N ARG A 133 17.39 -16.21 19.54
CA ARG A 133 18.45 -15.32 19.06
C ARG A 133 18.65 -15.53 17.57
N ILE A 134 18.34 -14.52 16.77
CA ILE A 134 18.29 -14.63 15.32
C ILE A 134 19.52 -13.95 14.71
N ILE A 135 20.21 -14.68 13.84
CA ILE A 135 21.33 -14.18 13.04
C ILE A 135 20.90 -14.23 11.57
N LEU A 136 21.16 -13.15 10.83
CA LEU A 136 20.86 -13.05 9.41
C LEU A 136 22.16 -12.96 8.61
N LEU A 137 22.35 -13.92 7.71
CA LEU A 137 23.51 -14.01 6.84
C LEU A 137 23.10 -13.83 5.37
N ASP A 138 23.83 -13.00 4.63
CA ASP A 138 23.74 -12.89 3.16
C ASP A 138 24.80 -13.75 2.44
N CYS A 139 25.75 -14.36 3.17
CA CYS A 139 26.68 -15.34 2.61
C CYS A 139 26.08 -16.75 2.51
N SER A 140 26.49 -17.47 1.47
CA SER A 140 26.29 -18.92 1.40
C SER A 140 27.21 -19.64 2.40
N LEU A 141 26.62 -20.53 3.20
CA LEU A 141 27.34 -21.50 4.05
C LEU A 141 27.62 -22.78 3.25
N GLU A 142 28.18 -22.59 2.06
CA GLU A 142 28.56 -23.65 1.14
C GLU A 142 30.07 -23.59 0.94
N TYR A 143 30.69 -24.72 0.59
CA TYR A 143 32.09 -24.72 0.23
C TYR A 143 32.28 -23.77 -0.96
N LYS A 144 33.13 -22.76 -0.79
CA LYS A 144 33.52 -21.91 -1.91
C LYS A 144 34.70 -22.59 -2.59
N LYS A 145 34.54 -22.97 -3.86
CA LYS A 145 35.70 -23.23 -4.71
C LYS A 145 36.54 -21.95 -4.69
N GLY A 146 37.86 -22.09 -4.50
CA GLY A 146 38.76 -20.93 -4.55
C GLY A 146 38.52 -20.17 -5.86
N GLU A 147 38.33 -18.85 -5.78
CA GLU A 147 38.08 -18.00 -6.95
C GLU A 147 39.31 -17.89 -7.87
N SER A 148 40.49 -18.35 -7.43
CA SER A 148 41.64 -18.54 -8.30
C SER A 148 41.31 -19.60 -9.33
N GLN A 149 41.43 -19.23 -10.62
CA GLN A 149 41.24 -20.09 -11.79
C GLN A 149 41.90 -21.46 -11.58
N THR A 150 41.13 -22.44 -11.10
CA THR A 150 41.51 -23.84 -11.21
C THR A 150 41.13 -24.26 -12.62
N ASP A 151 42.04 -24.04 -13.56
CA ASP A 151 41.94 -24.65 -14.88
C ASP A 151 42.17 -26.15 -14.69
N ILE A 152 41.08 -26.91 -14.70
CA ILE A 152 41.13 -28.37 -14.61
C ILE A 152 41.28 -28.88 -16.05
N GLU A 153 42.52 -29.13 -16.47
CA GLU A 153 42.79 -29.84 -17.71
C GLU A 153 42.61 -31.35 -17.50
N ILE A 154 41.54 -31.89 -18.10
CA ILE A 154 41.25 -33.32 -18.04
C ILE A 154 42.07 -34.01 -19.13
N SER A 155 43.14 -34.70 -18.74
CA SER A 155 44.01 -35.44 -19.67
C SER A 155 44.03 -36.94 -19.39
N LYS A 156 43.82 -37.34 -18.13
CA LYS A 156 43.86 -38.75 -17.70
C LYS A 156 42.51 -39.20 -17.17
N GLU A 157 42.25 -40.50 -17.30
CA GLU A 157 41.04 -41.14 -16.75
C GLU A 157 40.99 -41.03 -15.20
N GLU A 158 42.14 -40.97 -14.53
CA GLU A 158 42.25 -40.71 -13.09
C GLU A 158 41.79 -39.30 -12.67
N ASP A 159 41.80 -38.32 -13.58
CA ASP A 159 41.33 -36.97 -13.27
C ASP A 159 39.80 -36.95 -13.11
N PHE A 160 39.07 -37.81 -13.83
CA PHE A 160 37.62 -37.97 -13.65
C PHE A 160 37.29 -38.52 -12.25
N ALA A 161 38.05 -39.48 -11.75
CA ALA A 161 37.88 -40.02 -10.41
C ALA A 161 38.14 -38.96 -9.33
N ARG A 162 39.17 -38.11 -9.51
CA ARG A 162 39.46 -36.99 -8.61
C ARG A 162 38.34 -35.94 -8.61
N ILE A 163 37.76 -35.63 -9.76
CA ILE A 163 36.62 -34.70 -9.85
C ILE A 163 35.41 -35.25 -9.10
N LEU A 164 35.12 -36.56 -9.26
CA LEU A 164 34.01 -37.20 -8.56
C LEU A 164 34.23 -37.21 -7.04
N GLN A 165 35.46 -37.48 -6.58
CA GLN A 165 35.81 -37.39 -5.17
C GLN A 165 35.69 -35.98 -4.62
N MET A 166 36.13 -34.95 -5.37
CA MET A 166 35.93 -33.56 -4.98
C MET A 166 34.43 -33.18 -4.92
N GLU A 167 33.60 -33.76 -5.78
CA GLU A 167 32.14 -33.58 -5.75
C GLU A 167 31.51 -34.28 -4.53
N GLU A 168 31.97 -35.49 -4.18
CA GLU A 168 31.55 -36.18 -2.96
C GLU A 168 31.99 -35.45 -1.69
N GLU A 169 33.24 -34.97 -1.61
CA GLU A 169 33.73 -34.14 -0.51
C GLU A 169 32.91 -32.85 -0.40
N TYR A 170 32.60 -32.21 -1.54
CA TYR A 170 31.74 -31.02 -1.58
C TYR A 170 30.36 -31.30 -0.99
N ILE A 171 29.72 -32.41 -1.39
CA ILE A 171 28.42 -32.83 -0.86
C ILE A 171 28.53 -33.13 0.64
N GLN A 172 29.56 -33.84 1.08
CA GLN A 172 29.79 -34.14 2.49
C GLN A 172 29.90 -32.87 3.34
N HIS A 173 30.61 -31.84 2.87
CA HIS A 173 30.74 -30.57 3.59
C HIS A 173 29.42 -29.81 3.75
N ILE A 174 28.50 -29.88 2.79
CA ILE A 174 27.16 -29.28 2.90
C ILE A 174 26.33 -29.98 3.99
N TYR A 175 26.35 -31.32 4.03
CA TYR A 175 25.71 -32.09 5.10
C TYR A 175 26.38 -31.84 6.47
N LEU A 176 27.70 -31.66 6.45
CA LEU A 176 28.49 -31.40 7.65
C LEU A 176 28.14 -30.05 8.30
N ALA A 177 27.88 -29.01 7.51
CA ALA A 177 27.45 -27.71 8.03
C ALA A 177 26.14 -27.80 8.84
N GLN A 178 25.14 -28.52 8.31
CA GLN A 178 23.87 -28.74 9.03
C GLN A 178 24.07 -29.55 10.30
N HIS A 179 24.94 -30.56 10.25
CA HIS A 179 25.25 -31.41 11.40
C HIS A 179 26.01 -30.64 12.50
N TYR A 180 26.92 -29.74 12.14
CA TYR A 180 27.60 -28.86 13.11
C TYR A 180 26.62 -27.89 13.78
N LEU A 181 25.73 -27.27 13.00
CA LEU A 181 24.68 -26.40 13.55
C LEU A 181 23.73 -27.18 14.47
N MET A 182 23.38 -28.41 14.11
CA MET A 182 22.58 -29.30 14.95
C MET A 182 23.30 -29.61 16.28
N LYS A 183 24.60 -29.96 16.24
CA LYS A 183 25.40 -30.21 17.46
C LYS A 183 25.49 -28.97 18.35
N ALA A 184 25.60 -27.79 17.75
CA ALA A 184 25.56 -26.49 18.44
C ALA A 184 24.15 -26.08 18.88
N ASN A 185 23.13 -26.90 18.61
CA ASN A 185 21.73 -26.67 18.94
C ASN A 185 21.14 -25.41 18.26
N ILE A 186 21.65 -25.07 17.08
CA ILE A 186 21.23 -23.95 16.24
C ILE A 186 20.29 -24.48 15.15
N THR A 187 19.17 -23.78 14.95
CA THR A 187 18.21 -24.10 13.90
C THR A 187 18.46 -23.21 12.69
N ALA A 188 18.57 -23.81 11.51
CA ALA A 188 18.88 -23.10 10.28
C ALA A 188 17.72 -23.17 9.29
N ILE A 189 17.44 -22.04 8.65
CA ILE A 189 16.54 -21.93 7.50
C ILE A 189 17.37 -21.54 6.29
N ARG A 190 17.19 -22.23 5.18
CA ARG A 190 17.90 -21.98 3.92
C ARG A 190 17.00 -21.39 2.85
N ARG A 191 17.61 -20.72 1.88
CA ARG A 191 16.92 -20.16 0.68
C ARG A 191 15.78 -19.19 1.05
N VAL A 192 16.03 -18.33 2.04
CA VAL A 192 15.14 -17.22 2.39
C VAL A 192 15.34 -16.09 1.37
N ARG A 193 14.25 -15.43 0.97
CA ARG A 193 14.34 -14.29 0.05
C ARG A 193 14.95 -13.09 0.76
N LYS A 194 15.76 -12.28 0.06
CA LYS A 194 16.36 -11.06 0.62
C LYS A 194 15.33 -10.07 1.17
N THR A 195 14.15 -9.99 0.55
CA THR A 195 13.02 -9.19 1.05
C THR A 195 12.50 -9.68 2.39
N ASP A 196 12.46 -10.99 2.61
CA ASP A 196 12.05 -11.58 3.89
C ASP A 196 13.16 -11.38 4.95
N ASN A 197 14.44 -11.50 4.59
CA ASN A 197 15.55 -11.14 5.48
C ASN A 197 15.47 -9.69 5.96
N ASN A 198 15.19 -8.74 5.05
CA ASN A 198 15.02 -7.32 5.41
C ASN A 198 13.85 -7.10 6.38
N ARG A 199 12.77 -7.86 6.24
CA ARG A 199 11.65 -7.83 7.18
C ARG A 199 12.08 -8.40 8.53
N ILE A 200 12.75 -9.56 8.54
CA ILE A 200 13.16 -10.25 9.78
C ILE A 200 14.13 -9.37 10.57
N ALA A 201 15.06 -8.72 9.86
CA ALA A 201 15.97 -7.74 10.42
C ALA A 201 15.21 -6.63 11.17
N ARG A 202 14.19 -6.06 10.54
CA ARG A 202 13.37 -5.00 11.16
C ARG A 202 12.48 -5.47 12.30
N ALA A 203 11.88 -6.66 12.19
CA ALA A 203 11.01 -7.18 13.23
C ALA A 203 11.77 -7.66 14.46
N CYS A 204 12.99 -8.18 14.30
CA CYS A 204 13.78 -8.77 15.38
C CYS A 204 14.92 -7.86 15.88
N GLY A 205 15.21 -6.78 15.16
CA GLY A 205 16.37 -5.91 15.40
C GLY A 205 17.71 -6.51 14.97
N ALA A 206 17.72 -7.60 14.20
CA ALA A 206 18.96 -8.22 13.72
C ALA A 206 19.59 -7.40 12.58
N ARG A 207 20.92 -7.36 12.52
CA ARG A 207 21.64 -6.80 11.36
C ARG A 207 21.94 -7.91 10.36
N ILE A 208 21.79 -7.61 9.07
CA ILE A 208 22.16 -8.54 8.00
C ILE A 208 23.66 -8.43 7.79
N VAL A 209 24.37 -9.55 7.97
CA VAL A 209 25.82 -9.62 7.83
C VAL A 209 26.19 -10.37 6.56
N ASN A 210 27.15 -9.83 5.80
CA ASN A 210 27.55 -10.39 4.50
C ASN A 210 28.61 -11.49 4.63
N ARG A 211 29.42 -11.48 5.68
CA ARG A 211 30.50 -12.46 5.92
C ARG A 211 30.41 -13.03 7.32
N THR A 212 30.68 -14.33 7.46
CA THR A 212 30.71 -15.01 8.76
C THR A 212 31.76 -14.43 9.71
N ASP A 213 32.89 -13.95 9.17
CA ASP A 213 34.02 -13.44 9.95
C ASP A 213 33.73 -12.07 10.60
N GLU A 214 32.75 -11.35 10.07
CA GLU A 214 32.37 -10.00 10.53
C GLU A 214 31.24 -10.02 11.57
N LEU A 215 30.72 -11.20 11.92
CA LEU A 215 29.60 -11.35 12.82
C LEU A 215 29.96 -10.89 14.23
N ARG A 216 29.21 -9.92 14.76
CA ARG A 216 29.36 -9.41 16.14
C ARG A 216 28.13 -9.75 16.98
N GLU A 217 28.29 -9.67 18.30
CA GLU A 217 27.17 -9.86 19.24
C GLU A 217 26.07 -8.80 19.05
N GLU A 218 26.45 -7.61 18.60
CA GLU A 218 25.54 -6.50 18.25
C GLU A 218 24.59 -6.83 17.09
N ASP A 219 24.97 -7.78 16.22
CA ASP A 219 24.19 -8.13 15.03
C ASP A 219 23.04 -9.11 15.36
N ILE A 220 23.05 -9.70 16.55
CA ILE A 220 22.11 -10.72 16.98
C ILE A 220 20.77 -10.08 17.37
N GLY A 221 19.71 -10.42 16.64
CA GLY A 221 18.35 -10.01 16.97
C GLY A 221 17.79 -10.81 18.15
N THR A 222 17.44 -10.12 19.23
CA THR A 222 16.76 -10.68 20.42
C THR A 222 15.29 -10.26 20.50
N GLY A 223 14.80 -9.53 19.51
CA GLY A 223 13.46 -8.93 19.53
C GLY A 223 12.31 -9.89 19.30
N ALA A 224 12.56 -11.16 18.91
CA ALA A 224 11.53 -12.16 18.65
C ALA A 224 11.19 -12.97 19.90
N GLY A 225 9.90 -13.18 20.17
CA GLY A 225 9.42 -13.94 21.33
C GLY A 225 9.30 -15.45 21.06
N LEU A 226 8.88 -15.83 19.86
CA LEU A 226 8.63 -17.23 19.51
C LEU A 226 9.10 -17.57 18.11
N PHE A 227 9.88 -18.64 17.99
CA PHE A 227 10.16 -19.31 16.73
C PHE A 227 9.41 -20.64 16.70
N GLU A 228 8.58 -20.83 15.69
CA GLU A 228 7.80 -22.05 15.55
C GLU A 228 7.68 -22.48 14.09
N VAL A 229 7.80 -23.77 13.81
CA VAL A 229 7.55 -24.35 12.48
C VAL A 229 6.24 -25.13 12.53
N LYS A 230 5.21 -24.63 11.86
CA LYS A 230 3.92 -25.32 11.72
C LYS A 230 3.70 -25.80 10.31
N LYS A 231 3.02 -26.93 10.18
CA LYS A 231 2.48 -27.40 8.91
C LYS A 231 1.09 -26.80 8.72
N ILE A 232 0.87 -26.10 7.60
CA ILE A 232 -0.45 -25.62 7.19
C ILE A 232 -0.77 -26.23 5.83
N GLY A 233 -1.81 -27.07 5.76
CA GLY A 233 -2.06 -27.90 4.59
C GLY A 233 -0.92 -28.91 4.42
N ASP A 234 -0.27 -28.87 3.25
CA ASP A 234 0.85 -29.77 2.91
C ASP A 234 2.23 -29.13 3.04
N GLU A 235 2.30 -27.83 3.29
CA GLU A 235 3.55 -27.07 3.36
C GLU A 235 3.94 -26.72 4.80
N TYR A 236 5.25 -26.64 5.04
CA TYR A 236 5.81 -26.19 6.32
C TYR A 236 6.12 -24.70 6.24
N PHE A 237 5.63 -23.98 7.24
CA PHE A 237 5.86 -22.56 7.41
C PHE A 237 6.59 -22.32 8.72
N THR A 238 7.59 -21.46 8.65
CA THR A 238 8.27 -20.95 9.83
C THR A 238 7.67 -19.61 10.22
N PHE A 239 7.31 -19.51 11.49
CA PHE A 239 6.78 -18.35 12.16
C PHE A 239 7.84 -17.78 13.09
N VAL A 240 8.14 -16.49 12.91
CA VAL A 240 8.88 -15.68 13.87
C VAL A 240 7.89 -14.66 14.41
N THR A 241 7.28 -14.96 15.55
CA THR A 241 6.13 -14.23 16.11
C THR A 241 6.45 -13.64 17.48
N GLU A 242 5.53 -12.80 17.98
CA GLU A 242 5.65 -12.14 19.30
C GLU A 242 6.88 -11.23 19.37
N CYS A 243 7.17 -10.52 18.28
CA CYS A 243 8.22 -9.52 18.31
C CYS A 243 7.80 -8.34 19.20
N LYS A 244 8.74 -7.79 19.98
CA LYS A 244 8.48 -6.68 20.91
C LYS A 244 7.99 -5.42 20.19
N ASP A 245 8.74 -5.02 19.16
CA ASP A 245 8.42 -3.87 18.29
C ASP A 245 8.41 -4.31 16.82
N PRO A 246 7.33 -4.98 16.36
CA PRO A 246 7.27 -5.53 15.01
C PRO A 246 7.09 -4.42 13.98
N LYS A 247 8.18 -3.80 13.53
CA LYS A 247 8.20 -2.82 12.42
C LYS A 247 7.87 -3.44 11.04
N ALA A 248 7.59 -4.75 11.02
CA ALA A 248 7.17 -5.52 9.86
C ALA A 248 6.20 -6.63 10.32
N CYS A 249 5.18 -6.90 9.53
CA CYS A 249 4.17 -7.90 9.81
C CYS A 249 3.91 -8.78 8.59
N THR A 250 3.39 -9.99 8.83
CA THR A 250 2.84 -10.85 7.77
C THR A 250 1.36 -11.06 8.01
N ILE A 251 0.57 -10.78 6.98
CA ILE A 251 -0.86 -11.05 6.96
C ILE A 251 -1.04 -12.41 6.33
N LEU A 252 -1.54 -13.36 7.13
CA LEU A 252 -1.90 -14.68 6.66
C LEU A 252 -3.31 -14.63 6.09
N LEU A 253 -3.45 -14.86 4.78
CA LEU A 253 -4.73 -15.00 4.12
C LEU A 253 -5.00 -16.48 3.84
N ARG A 254 -6.13 -16.97 4.36
CA ARG A 254 -6.68 -18.30 4.10
C ARG A 254 -7.96 -18.19 3.29
N GLY A 255 -8.26 -19.21 2.50
CA GLY A 255 -9.44 -19.18 1.64
C GLY A 255 -9.58 -20.40 0.75
N ALA A 256 -10.82 -20.65 0.33
CA ALA A 256 -11.19 -21.85 -0.40
C ALA A 256 -10.51 -21.96 -1.78
N SER A 257 -10.36 -20.83 -2.49
CA SER A 257 -9.76 -20.81 -3.84
C SER A 257 -8.70 -19.72 -3.96
N LYS A 258 -7.74 -19.96 -4.87
CA LYS A 258 -6.66 -19.00 -5.17
C LYS A 258 -7.19 -17.69 -5.78
N GLU A 259 -8.28 -17.76 -6.52
CA GLU A 259 -8.92 -16.59 -7.15
C GLU A 259 -9.56 -15.69 -6.09
N ILE A 260 -10.30 -16.29 -5.15
CA ILE A 260 -10.87 -15.55 -4.02
C ILE A 260 -9.76 -14.91 -3.19
N LEU A 261 -8.67 -15.64 -2.91
CA LEU A 261 -7.51 -15.12 -2.19
C LEU A 261 -6.85 -13.93 -2.90
N ALA A 262 -6.74 -13.96 -4.23
CA ALA A 262 -6.20 -12.84 -5.00
C ALA A 262 -7.12 -11.62 -4.96
N GLU A 263 -8.44 -11.82 -4.95
CA GLU A 263 -9.40 -10.73 -4.82
C GLU A 263 -9.40 -10.12 -3.41
N VAL A 264 -9.31 -10.96 -2.37
CA VAL A 264 -9.17 -10.51 -0.98
C VAL A 264 -7.86 -9.74 -0.79
N GLU A 265 -6.75 -10.20 -1.36
CA GLU A 265 -5.47 -9.49 -1.29
C GLU A 265 -5.57 -8.08 -1.89
N ARG A 266 -6.20 -7.92 -3.07
CA ARG A 266 -6.41 -6.60 -3.69
C ARG A 266 -7.24 -5.70 -2.79
N ASN A 267 -8.33 -6.23 -2.23
CA ASN A 267 -9.22 -5.47 -1.37
C ASN A 267 -8.56 -5.05 -0.07
N LEU A 268 -7.76 -5.94 0.52
CA LEU A 268 -6.97 -5.65 1.69
C LEU A 268 -5.90 -4.59 1.41
N GLN A 269 -5.26 -4.64 0.24
CA GLN A 269 -4.24 -3.67 -0.14
C GLN A 269 -4.83 -2.25 -0.26
N ASP A 270 -6.02 -2.12 -0.84
CA ASP A 270 -6.73 -0.85 -0.92
C ASP A 270 -7.16 -0.36 0.46
N ALA A 271 -7.67 -1.26 1.31
CA ALA A 271 -8.03 -0.96 2.69
C ALA A 271 -6.84 -0.43 3.50
N MET A 272 -5.68 -1.10 3.39
CA MET A 272 -4.44 -0.66 4.04
C MET A 272 -3.99 0.71 3.52
N GLN A 273 -4.14 0.98 2.22
CA GLN A 273 -3.77 2.29 1.66
C GLN A 273 -4.68 3.40 2.17
N VAL A 274 -5.97 3.15 2.35
CA VAL A 274 -6.91 4.09 2.97
C VAL A 274 -6.53 4.34 4.44
N CYS A 275 -6.29 3.28 5.23
CA CYS A 275 -5.79 3.40 6.60
C CYS A 275 -4.52 4.26 6.68
N ARG A 276 -3.55 4.00 5.81
CA ARG A 276 -2.29 4.75 5.74
C ARG A 276 -2.52 6.23 5.48
N ASN A 277 -3.39 6.56 4.52
CA ASN A 277 -3.65 7.95 4.18
C ASN A 277 -4.27 8.71 5.36
N VAL A 278 -5.22 8.09 6.07
CA VAL A 278 -5.87 8.68 7.25
C VAL A 278 -4.93 8.79 8.45
N LEU A 279 -4.01 7.85 8.63
CA LEU A 279 -3.00 7.93 9.70
C LEU A 279 -1.93 8.99 9.45
N LEU A 280 -1.56 9.23 8.19
CA LEU A 280 -0.61 10.28 7.82
C LEU A 280 -1.24 11.67 7.86
N GLU A 281 -2.45 11.81 7.32
CA GLU A 281 -3.23 13.04 7.31
C GLU A 281 -4.61 12.76 7.90
N PRO A 282 -4.85 13.08 9.18
CA PRO A 282 -6.08 12.75 9.90
C PRO A 282 -7.22 13.72 9.54
N ALA A 283 -7.56 13.78 8.26
CA ALA A 283 -8.56 14.67 7.70
C ALA A 283 -9.40 13.95 6.63
N LEU A 284 -10.72 14.08 6.75
CA LEU A 284 -11.69 13.46 5.86
C LEU A 284 -12.59 14.47 5.17
N LEU A 285 -13.10 14.06 4.03
CA LEU A 285 -14.03 14.81 3.23
C LEU A 285 -15.30 14.00 2.97
N PRO A 286 -16.47 14.65 2.82
CA PRO A 286 -17.70 13.99 2.41
C PRO A 286 -17.58 13.47 0.97
N GLY A 287 -18.02 12.24 0.70
CA GLY A 287 -17.94 11.63 -0.63
C GLY A 287 -19.06 12.04 -1.59
N GLY A 288 -19.39 11.16 -2.53
CA GLY A 288 -20.61 11.27 -3.36
C GLY A 288 -20.71 12.52 -4.23
N GLY A 289 -19.59 13.15 -4.59
CA GLY A 289 -19.59 14.36 -5.41
C GLY A 289 -19.85 15.66 -4.63
N ALA A 290 -19.96 15.61 -3.30
CA ALA A 290 -20.18 16.76 -2.44
C ALA A 290 -18.99 17.73 -2.48
N VAL A 291 -17.77 17.20 -2.34
CA VAL A 291 -16.52 17.96 -2.41
C VAL A 291 -16.36 18.66 -3.74
N GLU A 292 -16.61 17.96 -4.84
CA GLU A 292 -16.49 18.52 -6.18
C GLU A 292 -17.43 19.70 -6.40
N MET A 293 -18.65 19.61 -5.85
CA MET A 293 -19.63 20.69 -5.92
C MET A 293 -19.25 21.87 -5.03
N ALA A 294 -18.81 21.61 -3.80
CA ALA A 294 -18.35 22.63 -2.87
C ALA A 294 -17.14 23.41 -3.41
N VAL A 295 -16.15 22.69 -3.95
CA VAL A 295 -14.97 23.27 -4.59
C VAL A 295 -15.36 24.05 -5.85
N SER A 296 -16.27 23.51 -6.68
CA SER A 296 -16.78 24.22 -7.87
C SER A 296 -17.43 25.55 -7.49
N LYS A 297 -18.27 25.59 -6.46
CA LYS A 297 -18.87 26.83 -5.93
C LYS A 297 -17.80 27.83 -5.52
N ARG A 298 -16.81 27.39 -4.74
CA ARG A 298 -15.72 28.26 -4.23
C ARG A 298 -14.91 28.88 -5.36
N LEU A 299 -14.53 28.07 -6.36
CA LEU A 299 -13.87 28.56 -7.56
C LEU A 299 -14.77 29.52 -8.34
N MET A 300 -16.06 29.22 -8.48
CA MET A 300 -17.00 30.10 -9.17
C MET A 300 -17.11 31.48 -8.51
N GLU A 301 -17.13 31.55 -7.17
CA GLU A 301 -17.13 32.79 -6.42
C GLU A 301 -15.82 33.57 -6.59
N ARG A 302 -14.68 32.88 -6.45
CA ARG A 302 -13.35 33.47 -6.64
C ARG A 302 -13.15 33.97 -8.07
N SER A 303 -13.68 33.27 -9.07
CA SER A 303 -13.64 33.71 -10.47
C SER A 303 -14.26 35.09 -10.67
N ARG A 304 -15.28 35.49 -9.90
CA ARG A 304 -15.90 36.81 -10.02
C ARG A 304 -14.99 37.95 -9.53
N SER A 305 -14.07 37.64 -8.63
CA SER A 305 -13.07 38.59 -8.13
C SER A 305 -11.86 38.74 -9.05
N LEU A 306 -11.59 37.74 -9.90
CA LEU A 306 -10.51 37.79 -10.86
C LEU A 306 -10.89 38.68 -12.05
N THR A 307 -10.04 39.65 -12.34
CA THR A 307 -10.14 40.52 -13.51
C THR A 307 -9.09 40.12 -14.54
N GLY A 308 -9.49 39.77 -15.76
CA GLY A 308 -8.55 39.47 -16.84
C GLY A 308 -9.00 38.31 -17.72
N VAL A 309 -8.16 37.97 -18.69
CA VAL A 309 -8.39 36.90 -19.66
C VAL A 309 -8.37 35.52 -18.99
N ASP A 310 -7.55 35.37 -17.94
CA ASP A 310 -7.36 34.17 -17.12
C ASP A 310 -8.63 33.74 -16.37
N GLN A 311 -9.60 34.64 -16.21
CA GLN A 311 -10.88 34.38 -15.54
C GLN A 311 -11.67 33.26 -16.25
N TRP A 312 -11.65 33.21 -17.58
CA TRP A 312 -12.45 32.26 -18.34
C TRP A 312 -11.93 30.83 -18.22
N PRO A 313 -10.62 30.55 -18.42
CA PRO A 313 -10.06 29.23 -18.15
C PRO A 313 -10.24 28.80 -16.69
N TYR A 314 -10.04 29.71 -15.74
CA TYR A 314 -10.24 29.43 -14.32
C TYR A 314 -11.68 28.96 -14.02
N ARG A 315 -12.68 29.68 -14.53
CA ARG A 315 -14.10 29.32 -14.38
C ARG A 315 -14.45 27.99 -15.05
N ALA A 316 -13.81 27.65 -16.17
CA ALA A 316 -13.98 26.37 -16.83
C ALA A 316 -13.53 25.18 -15.98
N VAL A 317 -12.50 25.34 -15.12
CA VAL A 317 -12.10 24.31 -14.16
C VAL A 317 -13.24 24.01 -13.19
N ALA A 318 -13.91 25.03 -12.67
CA ALA A 318 -15.06 24.87 -11.79
C ALA A 318 -16.18 24.06 -12.45
N HIS A 319 -16.52 24.36 -13.70
CA HIS A 319 -17.52 23.59 -14.45
C HIS A 319 -17.08 22.15 -14.75
N ALA A 320 -15.79 21.93 -14.96
CA ALA A 320 -15.26 20.60 -15.21
C ALA A 320 -15.37 19.69 -13.96
N LEU A 321 -15.32 20.25 -12.75
CA LEU A 321 -15.49 19.47 -11.51
C LEU A 321 -16.92 18.94 -11.35
N GLU A 322 -17.93 19.70 -11.79
CA GLU A 322 -19.35 19.30 -11.70
C GLU A 322 -19.68 18.08 -12.58
N VAL A 323 -18.80 17.72 -13.51
CA VAL A 323 -18.97 16.51 -14.35
C VAL A 323 -18.92 15.24 -13.51
N ILE A 324 -18.16 15.22 -12.41
CA ILE A 324 -18.02 14.05 -11.53
C ILE A 324 -19.36 13.68 -10.88
N PRO A 325 -20.03 14.57 -10.10
CA PRO A 325 -21.36 14.26 -9.57
C PRO A 325 -22.39 14.05 -10.68
N ARG A 326 -22.29 14.77 -11.81
CA ARG A 326 -23.18 14.55 -12.96
C ARG A 326 -23.09 13.12 -13.50
N THR A 327 -21.89 12.56 -13.56
CA THR A 327 -21.65 11.20 -14.07
C THR A 327 -22.16 10.17 -13.08
N LEU A 328 -22.00 10.41 -11.78
CA LEU A 328 -22.61 9.57 -10.74
C LEU A 328 -24.14 9.53 -10.90
N ILE A 329 -24.79 10.68 -11.01
CA ILE A 329 -26.25 10.77 -11.20
C ILE A 329 -26.69 10.02 -12.47
N GLN A 330 -25.91 10.12 -13.55
CA GLN A 330 -26.19 9.43 -14.81
C GLN A 330 -26.16 7.91 -14.64
N ASN A 331 -25.18 7.38 -13.90
CA ASN A 331 -25.06 5.96 -13.63
C ASN A 331 -26.22 5.44 -12.75
N CYS A 332 -26.78 6.28 -11.87
CA CYS A 332 -27.96 5.96 -11.08
C CYS A 332 -29.28 5.96 -11.89
N GLY A 333 -29.26 6.38 -13.16
CA GLY A 333 -30.48 6.48 -13.99
C GLY A 333 -31.40 7.65 -13.63
N ALA A 334 -30.96 8.58 -12.78
CA ALA A 334 -31.73 9.74 -12.38
C ALA A 334 -31.60 10.91 -13.39
N SER A 335 -32.53 11.86 -13.33
CA SER A 335 -32.50 13.05 -14.20
C SER A 335 -31.32 13.95 -13.83
N THR A 336 -30.24 13.85 -14.60
CA THR A 336 -28.98 14.59 -14.39
C THR A 336 -29.18 16.08 -14.24
N ILE A 337 -30.00 16.70 -15.10
CA ILE A 337 -30.22 18.16 -15.09
C ILE A 337 -30.93 18.58 -13.81
N ARG A 338 -32.02 17.89 -13.43
CA ARG A 338 -32.83 18.24 -12.26
C ARG A 338 -32.06 18.04 -10.95
N VAL A 339 -31.38 16.90 -10.82
CA VAL A 339 -30.63 16.56 -9.60
C VAL A 339 -29.39 17.46 -9.46
N LEU A 340 -28.65 17.73 -10.54
CA LEU A 340 -27.51 18.65 -10.47
C LEU A 340 -27.93 20.09 -10.15
N THR A 341 -29.05 20.56 -10.71
CA THR A 341 -29.58 21.90 -10.41
C THR A 341 -30.01 22.02 -8.95
N SER A 342 -30.69 20.99 -8.42
CA SER A 342 -31.05 20.97 -7.00
C SER A 342 -29.84 20.82 -6.07
N LEU A 343 -28.82 20.06 -6.46
CA LEU A 343 -27.54 19.96 -5.74
C LEU A 343 -26.84 21.33 -5.66
N ARG A 344 -26.75 22.08 -6.77
CA ARG A 344 -26.21 23.45 -6.81
C ARG A 344 -27.00 24.41 -5.91
N ALA A 345 -28.33 24.33 -5.97
CA ALA A 345 -29.21 25.16 -5.14
C ALA A 345 -28.98 24.90 -3.64
N LYS A 346 -28.84 23.63 -3.25
CA LYS A 346 -28.48 23.26 -1.88
C LYS A 346 -27.13 23.85 -1.48
N HIS A 347 -26.09 23.67 -2.29
CA HIS A 347 -24.74 24.18 -2.00
C HIS A 347 -24.66 25.70 -1.85
N THR A 348 -25.66 26.44 -2.35
CA THR A 348 -25.73 27.90 -2.18
C THR A 348 -26.14 28.29 -0.75
N GLN A 349 -26.87 27.42 -0.04
CA GLN A 349 -27.28 27.63 1.35
C GLN A 349 -26.08 27.50 2.31
N PRO A 350 -26.13 28.13 3.50
CA PRO A 350 -25.13 27.91 4.54
C PRO A 350 -25.18 26.46 5.04
N ASP A 351 -24.02 25.91 5.44
CA ASP A 351 -23.84 24.58 6.05
C ASP A 351 -24.17 23.34 5.22
N SER A 352 -24.29 23.48 3.89
CA SER A 352 -24.70 22.39 2.99
C SER A 352 -23.53 21.68 2.30
N VAL A 353 -22.30 21.81 2.79
CA VAL A 353 -21.08 21.30 2.13
C VAL A 353 -21.05 19.76 2.05
N ASN A 354 -21.79 19.11 2.94
CA ASN A 354 -21.83 17.65 3.09
C ASN A 354 -22.82 16.97 2.15
N TRP A 355 -23.66 17.75 1.46
CA TRP A 355 -24.69 17.19 0.60
C TRP A 355 -24.06 16.64 -0.67
N GLY A 356 -24.29 15.36 -0.93
CA GLY A 356 -23.83 14.68 -2.13
C GLY A 356 -24.98 14.04 -2.88
N VAL A 357 -24.61 13.16 -3.80
CA VAL A 357 -25.53 12.26 -4.49
C VAL A 357 -25.27 10.85 -3.97
N ASP A 358 -26.34 10.20 -3.52
CA ASP A 358 -26.30 8.78 -3.20
C ASP A 358 -26.25 7.95 -4.50
N GLY A 359 -25.24 7.08 -4.60
CA GLY A 359 -25.01 6.21 -5.75
C GLY A 359 -26.05 5.10 -5.90
N GLU A 360 -26.76 4.73 -4.84
CA GLU A 360 -27.77 3.67 -4.89
C GLU A 360 -29.16 4.20 -5.26
N THR A 361 -29.59 5.29 -4.60
CA THR A 361 -30.94 5.85 -4.82
C THR A 361 -30.97 6.95 -5.88
N GLY A 362 -29.82 7.54 -6.24
CA GLY A 362 -29.75 8.69 -7.15
C GLY A 362 -30.35 9.98 -6.56
N CYS A 363 -30.60 10.02 -5.25
CA CYS A 363 -31.18 11.14 -4.53
C CYS A 363 -30.10 11.99 -3.83
N LEU A 364 -30.49 13.19 -3.41
CA LEU A 364 -29.64 14.07 -2.61
C LEU A 364 -29.71 13.67 -1.15
N SER A 365 -28.56 13.45 -0.53
CA SER A 365 -28.42 13.02 0.87
C SER A 365 -27.18 13.65 1.51
N ASP A 366 -27.16 13.67 2.85
CA ASP A 366 -25.97 14.06 3.59
C ASP A 366 -24.98 12.88 3.62
N MET A 367 -23.77 13.11 3.11
CA MET A 367 -22.73 12.09 3.02
C MET A 367 -22.14 11.72 4.38
N MET A 368 -22.17 12.65 5.35
CA MET A 368 -21.72 12.36 6.71
C MET A 368 -22.69 11.42 7.43
N GLU A 369 -23.99 11.62 7.25
CA GLU A 369 -25.02 10.74 7.82
C GLU A 369 -25.01 9.35 7.18
N LEU A 370 -24.82 9.29 5.86
CA LEU A 370 -24.64 8.02 5.13
C LEU A 370 -23.32 7.32 5.44
N GLY A 371 -22.37 8.01 6.07
CA GLY A 371 -21.06 7.47 6.42
C GLY A 371 -20.16 7.23 5.20
N ILE A 372 -20.33 8.01 4.13
CA ILE A 372 -19.52 7.92 2.91
C ILE A 372 -18.43 8.98 2.97
N TRP A 373 -17.19 8.53 3.17
CA TRP A 373 -16.04 9.39 3.39
C TRP A 373 -14.93 9.15 2.38
N GLU A 374 -14.18 10.20 2.07
CA GLU A 374 -12.99 10.14 1.23
C GLU A 374 -11.81 10.80 1.97
N PRO A 375 -10.61 10.16 1.98
CA PRO A 375 -9.43 10.77 2.61
C PRO A 375 -8.96 12.02 1.85
N LEU A 376 -8.62 13.08 2.60
CA LEU A 376 -8.09 14.34 2.05
C LEU A 376 -6.87 14.11 1.15
N ALA A 377 -5.91 13.31 1.62
CA ALA A 377 -4.68 13.00 0.89
C ALA A 377 -4.94 12.44 -0.52
N VAL A 378 -5.97 11.59 -0.67
CA VAL A 378 -6.33 10.99 -1.96
C VAL A 378 -6.87 12.06 -2.89
N LYS A 379 -7.84 12.87 -2.44
CA LYS A 379 -8.42 13.94 -3.27
C LYS A 379 -7.40 14.99 -3.68
N ALA A 380 -6.56 15.43 -2.74
CA ALA A 380 -5.49 16.37 -3.02
C ALA A 380 -4.54 15.83 -4.09
N GLN A 381 -4.14 14.56 -3.99
CA GLN A 381 -3.25 13.93 -4.97
C GLN A 381 -3.93 13.75 -6.35
N VAL A 382 -5.21 13.37 -6.38
CA VAL A 382 -5.98 13.24 -7.62
C VAL A 382 -6.05 14.58 -8.35
N TYR A 383 -6.33 15.69 -7.66
CA TYR A 383 -6.37 16.99 -8.33
C TYR A 383 -5.00 17.48 -8.79
N LYS A 384 -3.94 17.31 -7.96
CA LYS A 384 -2.57 17.64 -8.35
C LYS A 384 -2.16 16.91 -9.63
N THR A 385 -2.28 15.58 -9.63
CA THR A 385 -1.91 14.77 -10.80
C THR A 385 -2.78 15.07 -12.02
N ALA A 386 -4.08 15.34 -11.83
CA ALA A 386 -4.97 15.70 -12.92
C ALA A 386 -4.61 17.04 -13.56
N VAL A 387 -4.06 18.01 -12.82
CA VAL A 387 -3.62 19.30 -13.37
C VAL A 387 -2.20 19.18 -13.94
N GLU A 388 -1.24 18.61 -13.20
CA GLU A 388 0.16 18.47 -13.62
C GLU A 388 0.36 17.62 -14.89
N LYS A 389 -0.44 16.55 -15.06
CA LYS A 389 -0.38 15.75 -16.29
C LYS A 389 -0.67 16.60 -17.54
N LYS A 390 -1.54 17.61 -17.41
CA LYS A 390 -1.93 18.48 -18.52
C LYS A 390 -0.83 19.46 -18.90
N ASP A 391 0.00 19.89 -17.95
CA ASP A 391 1.15 20.75 -18.22
C ASP A 391 2.17 20.07 -19.13
N LYS A 392 2.36 18.75 -18.99
CA LYS A 392 3.31 17.98 -19.80
C LYS A 392 2.82 17.74 -21.22
N ASP A 393 1.55 17.41 -21.40
CA ASP A 393 0.96 17.18 -22.73
C ASP A 393 0.85 18.49 -23.54
N GLY A 394 0.69 19.65 -22.88
CA GLY A 394 0.71 20.96 -23.53
C GLY A 394 2.08 21.38 -24.06
N GLN A 395 3.18 20.87 -23.50
CA GLN A 395 4.54 21.15 -23.98
C GLN A 395 4.94 20.28 -25.19
N THR A 396 4.44 19.04 -25.26
CA THR A 396 4.74 18.13 -26.39
C THR A 396 3.89 18.42 -27.63
N GLY A 397 2.68 18.95 -27.47
CA GLY A 397 1.83 19.39 -28.60
C GLY A 397 2.34 20.61 -29.37
N GLY A 398 3.29 21.37 -28.82
CA GLY A 398 3.87 22.56 -29.46
C GLY A 398 5.06 22.30 -30.40
N GLN A 399 5.58 21.07 -30.47
CA GLN A 399 6.73 20.72 -31.33
C GLN A 399 6.36 20.05 -32.65
N GLY A 400 5.06 19.94 -32.98
CA GLY A 400 4.57 19.23 -34.17
C GLY A 400 3.94 20.10 -35.26
N ALA A 401 4.07 21.43 -35.18
CA ALA A 401 3.50 22.35 -36.16
C ALA A 401 4.53 23.42 -36.56
N GLU A 402 5.53 23.01 -37.32
CA GLU A 402 6.25 23.86 -38.29
C GLU A 402 6.35 23.10 -39.62
#